data_AF-A0A3B0T3G9-F1
#
_entry.id   AF-A0A3B0T3G9-F1
#
_cell.length_a   1.000
_cell.length_b   1.000
_cell.length_c   1.000
_cell.angle_alpha   90.00
_cell.angle_beta   90.00
_cell.angle_gamma   90.00
#
_symmetry.space_group_name_H-M   'P 1'
#
loop_
_entity.id
_entity.type
_entity.pdbx_description
1 polymer ?
#
loop_
_entity_poly.entity_id
_entity_poly.type
_entity_poly.pdbx_seq_one_letter_code
_entity_poly.pdbx_strand_id
1 'polypeptide(L)' 'MESTPPILSNKSYEESSVFTPANLLREARRQKHLVKCNVPKICILDPDGDILHYLLRSGKAKVNNCWACYHTKMYSFLV' A
#
# COMPACT_ATOMS: atom_id res chain seq x y z
N MET A 1 -32.05 -16.10 27.31
CA MET A 1 -30.76 -15.38 27.21
C MET A 1 -30.00 -16.01 26.07
N GLU A 2 -29.91 -15.34 24.92
CA GLU A 2 -29.10 -15.85 23.81
C GLU A 2 -27.63 -15.81 24.21
N SER A 3 -26.98 -16.98 24.23
CA SER A 3 -25.54 -17.04 24.44
C SER A 3 -24.84 -16.49 23.21
N THR A 4 -23.88 -15.60 23.41
CA THR A 4 -23.03 -15.09 22.35
C THR A 4 -22.43 -16.25 21.54
N PRO A 5 -22.60 -16.28 20.20
CA PRO A 5 -22.04 -17.34 19.37
C PRO A 5 -20.53 -17.51 19.60
N PRO A 6 -19.98 -18.74 19.67
CA PRO A 6 -18.57 -18.97 19.97
C PRO A 6 -17.59 -18.21 19.06
N ILE A 7 -17.94 -17.95 17.80
CA ILE A 7 -17.10 -17.17 16.87
C ILE A 7 -16.85 -15.72 17.33
N LEU A 8 -17.70 -15.20 18.21
CA LEU A 8 -17.61 -13.84 18.75
C LEU A 8 -16.95 -13.78 20.13
N SER A 9 -16.62 -14.93 20.75
CA SER A 9 -16.16 -14.98 22.15
C SER A 9 -14.82 -14.28 22.42
N ASN A 10 -14.01 -14.07 21.39
CA ASN A 10 -12.66 -13.48 21.48
C ASN A 10 -12.50 -12.28 20.55
N LYS A 11 -13.54 -11.44 20.44
CA LYS A 11 -13.50 -10.22 19.62
C LYS A 11 -13.40 -8.99 20.52
N SER A 12 -12.17 -8.52 20.73
CA SER A 12 -11.91 -7.25 21.40
C SER A 12 -11.86 -6.12 20.36
N TYR A 13 -13.01 -5.57 20.02
CA TYR A 13 -13.10 -4.54 18.96
C TYR A 13 -12.40 -3.22 19.32
N GLU A 14 -12.30 -2.92 20.61
CA GLU A 14 -11.62 -1.72 21.14
C GLU A 14 -10.10 -1.92 21.30
N GLU A 15 -9.59 -3.15 21.11
CA GLU A 15 -8.16 -3.41 21.18
C GLU A 15 -7.44 -2.79 19.98
N SER A 16 -6.26 -2.23 20.22
CA SER A 16 -5.43 -1.71 19.14
C SER A 16 -5.07 -2.82 18.15
N SER A 17 -5.28 -2.57 16.86
CA SER A 17 -4.94 -3.53 15.81
C SER A 17 -3.44 -3.81 15.79
N VAL A 18 -3.08 -5.08 15.96
CA VAL A 18 -1.72 -5.59 15.71
C VAL A 18 -1.35 -5.53 14.21
N PHE A 19 -2.35 -5.53 13.34
CA PHE A 19 -2.24 -5.40 11.88
C PHE A 19 -2.19 -3.92 11.49
N THR A 20 -1.03 -3.30 11.68
CA THR A 20 -0.82 -1.92 11.25
C THR A 20 -0.35 -1.87 9.79
N PRO A 21 -0.74 -0.83 9.02
CA PRO A 21 -0.21 -0.63 7.66
C PRO A 21 1.32 -0.56 7.63
N ALA A 22 1.93 0.03 8.66
CA ALA A 22 3.38 0.13 8.80
C ALA A 22 4.06 -1.25 8.92
N ASN A 23 3.50 -2.15 9.73
CA ASN A 23 4.01 -3.53 9.87
C ASN A 23 3.90 -4.29 8.55
N LEU A 24 2.75 -4.20 7.86
CA LEU A 24 2.55 -4.83 6.56
C LEU A 24 3.58 -4.34 5.53
N LEU A 25 3.78 -3.03 5.45
CA LEU A 25 4.72 -2.38 4.56
C LEU A 25 6.19 -2.75 4.88
N ARG A 26 6.54 -2.91 6.16
CA ARG A 26 7.86 -3.37 6.59
C ARG A 26 8.13 -4.80 6.09
N GLU A 27 7.20 -5.72 6.33
CA GLU A 27 7.36 -7.12 5.91
C GLU A 27 7.36 -7.26 4.39
N ALA A 28 6.54 -6.50 3.67
CA ALA A 28 6.55 -6.48 2.21
C ALA A 28 7.92 -6.05 1.65
N ARG A 29 8.56 -5.04 2.23
CA ARG A 29 9.93 -4.64 1.84
C ARG A 29 10.94 -5.74 2.10
N ARG A 30 10.87 -6.36 3.29
CA ARG A 30 11.78 -7.44 3.69
C ARG A 30 11.70 -8.62 2.73
N GLN A 31 10.49 -9.07 2.39
CA GLN A 31 10.25 -10.20 1.49
C GLN A 31 10.65 -9.89 0.03
N LYS A 32 10.49 -8.64 -0.40
CA LYS A 32 10.87 -8.19 -1.76
C LYS A 32 12.33 -7.72 -1.89
N HIS A 33 13.12 -7.81 -0.81
CA HIS A 33 14.49 -7.28 -0.76
C HIS A 33 14.60 -5.79 -1.16
N LEU A 34 13.60 -4.99 -0.78
CA LEU A 34 13.58 -3.55 -1.08
C LEU A 34 14.26 -2.75 0.03
N VAL A 35 15.15 -1.85 -0.37
CA VAL A 35 15.73 -0.86 0.54
C VAL A 35 14.66 0.10 1.07
N LYS A 36 14.86 0.60 2.28
CA LYS A 36 13.99 1.63 2.84
C LYS A 36 14.27 2.95 2.13
N CYS A 37 13.34 3.40 1.30
CA CYS A 37 13.43 4.68 0.62
C CYS A 37 12.07 5.41 0.58
N ASN A 38 12.12 6.69 0.21
CA ASN A 38 10.99 7.59 0.36
C ASN A 38 9.92 7.35 -0.73
N VAL A 39 8.68 7.27 -0.27
CA VAL A 39 7.48 7.36 -1.11
C VAL A 39 7.03 8.83 -1.12
N PRO A 40 6.55 9.38 -2.26
CA PRO A 40 6.04 10.75 -2.31
C PRO A 40 4.94 11.00 -1.27
N LYS A 41 4.91 12.20 -0.69
CA LYS A 41 3.89 12.60 0.28
C LYS A 41 2.47 12.61 -0.31
N ILE A 42 2.37 12.86 -1.61
CA ILE A 42 1.12 12.88 -2.37
C ILE A 42 1.19 11.75 -3.38
N CYS A 43 0.20 10.87 -3.34
CA CYS A 43 0.04 9.77 -4.27
C CYS A 43 -1.38 9.82 -4.83
N ILE A 44 -1.53 9.66 -6.14
CA ILE A 44 -2.82 9.54 -6.80
C ILE A 44 -3.03 8.06 -7.13
N LEU A 45 -4.16 7.51 -6.72
CA LEU A 45 -4.63 6.22 -7.22
C LEU A 45 -5.35 6.50 -8.54
N ASP A 46 -4.88 5.85 -9.61
CA ASP A 46 -5.38 5.98 -10.97
C ASP A 46 -5.98 4.63 -11.40
N PRO A 47 -7.28 4.38 -11.15
CA PRO A 47 -7.91 3.10 -11.45
C PRO A 47 -8.02 2.81 -12.95
N ASP A 48 -8.27 3.85 -13.75
CA ASP A 48 -8.42 3.76 -15.21
C ASP A 48 -7.07 3.71 -15.93
N GLY A 49 -6.03 4.28 -15.31
CA GLY A 49 -4.66 4.29 -15.84
C GLY A 49 -4.40 5.35 -16.90
N ASP A 50 -5.37 6.21 -17.21
CA ASP A 50 -5.30 7.19 -18.30
C ASP A 50 -4.31 8.32 -17.99
N ILE A 51 -4.26 8.80 -16.75
CA ILE A 51 -3.28 9.77 -16.26
C ILE A 51 -1.88 9.16 -16.39
N LEU A 52 -1.67 7.95 -15.87
CA LEU A 52 -0.37 7.27 -15.96
C LEU A 52 0.04 7.06 -17.43
N HIS A 53 -0.89 6.62 -18.28
CA HIS A 53 -0.62 6.42 -19.71
C HIS A 53 -0.20 7.73 -20.39
N TYR A 54 -0.88 8.84 -20.11
CA TYR A 54 -0.48 10.16 -20.62
C TYR A 54 0.93 10.55 -20.16
N LEU A 55 1.22 10.38 -18.87
CA LEU A 55 2.51 10.74 -18.28
C LEU A 55 3.66 9.90 -18.85
N LEU A 56 3.45 8.60 -19.06
CA LEU A 56 4.44 7.73 -19.69
C LEU A 56 4.68 8.12 -21.16
N ARG A 57 3.61 8.35 -21.93
CA ARG A 57 3.73 8.78 -23.33
C ARG A 57 4.44 10.13 -23.49
N SER A 58 4.27 11.02 -22.52
CA SER A 58 4.93 12.34 -22.51
C SER A 58 6.32 12.33 -21.88
N GLY A 59 6.84 11.17 -21.44
CA GLY A 59 8.16 11.06 -20.82
C GLY A 59 8.23 11.69 -19.43
N LYS A 60 7.10 11.95 -18.78
CA LYS A 60 6.98 12.67 -17.49
C LYS A 60 6.82 11.75 -16.28
N ALA A 61 7.03 10.45 -16.44
CA ALA A 61 6.94 9.49 -15.35
C ALA A 61 7.99 8.39 -15.46
N LYS A 62 8.48 7.92 -14.31
CA LYS A 62 9.33 6.72 -14.21
C LYS A 62 8.83 5.79 -13.11
N VAL A 63 9.12 4.50 -13.23
CA VAL A 63 8.81 3.52 -12.17
C VAL A 63 9.50 3.95 -10.87
N ASN A 64 8.74 3.88 -9.77
CA ASN A 64 9.26 4.10 -8.43
C ASN A 64 9.59 2.76 -7.78
N ASN A 65 10.89 2.49 -7.61
CA ASN A 65 11.39 1.23 -7.03
C ASN A 65 11.26 1.15 -5.50
N CYS A 66 10.82 2.22 -4.83
CA CYS A 66 10.58 2.23 -3.37
C CYS A 66 9.22 1.66 -2.97
N TRP A 67 8.34 1.43 -3.95
CA TRP A 67 6.98 1.01 -3.69
C TRP A 67 6.90 -0.48 -3.36
N ALA A 68 6.62 -0.77 -2.09
CA ALA A 68 6.65 -2.13 -1.56
C ALA A 68 5.36 -2.94 -1.77
N CYS A 69 4.29 -2.33 -2.30
CA CYS A 69 3.00 -3.01 -2.46
C CYS A 69 3.10 -4.21 -3.41
N TYR A 70 2.34 -5.27 -3.14
CA TYR A 70 2.24 -6.45 -3.99
C TYR A 70 1.31 -6.27 -5.19
N HIS A 71 0.25 -5.47 -5.04
CA HIS A 71 -0.86 -5.43 -6.00
C HIS A 71 -0.85 -4.21 -6.90
N THR A 72 -0.02 -3.20 -6.60
CA THR A 72 0.03 -1.97 -7.39
C THR A 72 1.47 -1.61 -7.72
N LYS A 73 1.64 -0.94 -8.85
CA LYS A 73 2.90 -0.27 -9.22
C LYS A 73 2.76 1.22 -8.91
N MET A 74 3.88 1.86 -8.63
CA MET A 74 3.95 3.30 -8.45
C MET A 74 4.90 3.88 -9.48
N TYR A 75 4.53 5.05 -9.99
CA TYR A 75 5.39 5.85 -10.84
C TYR A 75 5.62 7.20 -10.17
N SER A 76 6.84 7.69 -10.23
CA SER A 76 7.21 9.04 -9.82
C SER A 76 7.07 9.97 -11.01
N PHE A 77 6.39 11.10 -10.79
CA PHE A 77 6.39 12.22 -11.72
C PHE A 77 7.81 12.77 -11.85
N LEU A 78 8.23 13.00 -13.09
CA LEU A 78 9.49 13.64 -13.45
C LEU A 78 9.18 15.11 -13.71
N VAL A 79 9.57 15.97 -12.77
CA VAL A 79 9.62 17.41 -13.01
C VAL A 79 10.81 17.71 -13.90
#